data_AF-A0A1G2S6L4-F1
#
_entry.id   AF-A0A1G2S6L4-F1
#
_cell.length_a   1.000
_cell.length_b   1.000
_cell.length_c   1.000
_cell.angle_alpha   90.00
_cell.angle_beta   90.00
_cell.angle_gamma   90.00
#
_symmetry.space_group_name_H-M   'P 1'
#
loop_
_entity.id
_entity.type
_entity.pdbx_description
1 polymer ?
#
loop_
_entity_poly.entity_id
_entity_poly.type
_entity_poly.pdbx_seq_one_letter_code
_entity_poly.pdbx_strand_id
1 'polypeptide(L)' 'MNAERVAAAASFEHLYNTLYGIGTITNKAGKVYSAGEVVRAIELVRDGEANLNTVTSAYGIRGKVESLMVEEARGAAA' A
#
# COMPACT_ATOMS: atom_id res chain seq x y z
N MET A 1 -11.50 7.75 8.33
CA MET A 1 -10.15 8.28 8.62
C MET A 1 -9.01 7.48 7.99
N ASN A 2 -8.62 6.28 8.46
CA ASN A 2 -7.43 5.61 7.87
C ASN A 2 -7.56 5.26 6.38
N ALA A 3 -8.74 4.83 5.93
CA ALA A 3 -8.99 4.56 4.50
C ALA A 3 -8.88 5.81 3.62
N GLU A 4 -9.32 6.98 4.12
CA GLU A 4 -9.23 8.24 3.37
C GLU A 4 -7.78 8.71 3.27
N ARG A 5 -6.99 8.57 4.35
CA ARG A 5 -5.55 8.87 4.35
C ARG A 5 -4.81 8.01 3.31
N VAL A 6 -5.12 6.71 3.26
CA VAL A 6 -4.56 5.78 2.26
C VAL A 6 -4.98 6.18 0.84
N ALA A 7 -6.26 6.48 0.62
CA ALA A 7 -6.77 6.89 -0.69
C ALA A 7 -6.09 8.17 -1.21
N ALA A 8 -5.81 9.13 -0.31
CA ALA A 8 -5.16 10.40 -0.61
C ALA A 8 -3.66 10.31 -0.92
N ALA A 9 -3.01 9.15 -0.69
CA ALA A 9 -1.59 9.00 -0.98
C ALA A 9 -1.31 9.25 -2.48
N ALA A 10 -0.39 10.14 -2.82
CA ALA A 10 -0.10 10.49 -4.22
C ALA A 10 1.08 9.72 -4.81
N SER A 11 1.86 9.06 -3.97
CA SER A 11 3.06 8.30 -4.33
C SER A 11 3.26 7.15 -3.35
N PHE A 12 4.17 6.23 -3.67
CA PHE A 12 4.57 5.17 -2.74
C PHE A 12 5.17 5.72 -1.44
N GLU A 13 6.03 6.74 -1.52
CA GLU A 13 6.60 7.39 -0.33
C GLU A 13 5.52 8.00 0.57
N HIS A 14 4.54 8.71 -0.01
CA HIS A 14 3.41 9.24 0.75
C HIS A 14 2.59 8.10 1.38
N LEU A 15 2.37 7.00 0.65
CA LEU A 15 1.69 5.83 1.20
C LEU A 15 2.48 5.24 2.38
N TYR A 16 3.80 5.04 2.26
CA TYR A 16 4.63 4.48 3.32
C TYR A 16 4.60 5.35 4.59
N ASN A 17 4.78 6.66 4.45
CA ASN A 17 4.67 7.59 5.57
C ASN A 17 3.28 7.55 6.23
N THR A 18 2.23 7.40 5.42
CA THR A 18 0.86 7.22 5.92
C THR A 18 0.73 5.94 6.75
N LEU A 19 1.26 4.81 6.25
CA LEU A 19 1.22 3.53 6.95
C LEU A 19 2.03 3.55 8.25
N TYR A 20 3.23 4.12 8.24
CA TYR A 20 4.03 4.29 9.47
C TYR A 20 3.33 5.20 10.49
N GLY A 21 2.66 6.26 10.03
CA GLY A 21 1.83 7.12 10.89
C GLY A 21 0.53 6.46 11.38
N ILE A 22 0.12 5.32 10.83
CA ILE A 22 -0.96 4.47 11.37
C ILE A 22 -0.38 3.48 12.39
N GLY A 23 0.84 2.99 12.16
CA GLY A 23 1.57 2.07 13.03
C GLY A 23 1.07 0.62 12.92
N THR A 24 -0.20 0.39 13.22
CA THR A 24 -0.82 -0.94 13.23
C THR A 24 -2.01 -1.01 12.28
N ILE A 25 -2.00 -2.00 11.39
CA ILE A 25 -3.00 -2.17 10.34
C ILE A 25 -3.79 -3.44 10.64
N THR A 26 -5.10 -3.29 10.87
CA THR A 26 -5.98 -4.42 11.16
C THR A 26 -6.94 -4.63 9.99
N ASN A 27 -6.99 -5.85 9.46
CA ASN A 27 -7.94 -6.18 8.41
C ASN A 27 -9.34 -6.48 8.98
N LYS A 28 -10.33 -6.65 8.10
CA LYS A 28 -11.72 -6.94 8.50
C LYS A 28 -11.88 -8.26 9.27
N ALA A 29 -10.95 -9.20 9.12
CA ALA A 29 -10.94 -10.47 9.85
C ALA A 29 -10.23 -10.38 11.21
N GLY A 30 -9.80 -9.20 11.64
CA GLY A 30 -9.11 -9.00 12.92
C GLY A 30 -7.63 -9.36 12.89
N LYS A 31 -7.06 -9.74 11.74
CA LYS A 31 -5.62 -9.97 11.62
C LYS A 31 -4.89 -8.63 11.64
N VAL A 32 -3.85 -8.58 12.45
CA VAL A 32 -3.03 -7.40 12.70
C VAL A 32 -1.70 -7.52 11.93
N TYR A 33 -1.28 -6.43 11.34
CA TYR A 33 -0.01 -6.26 10.65
C TYR A 33 0.67 -5.00 11.18
N SER A 34 1.99 -5.04 11.33
CA SER A 34 2.78 -3.81 11.52
C SER A 34 2.86 -3.02 10.20
N ALA A 35 3.08 -1.71 10.31
CA ALA A 35 3.33 -0.87 9.15
C ALA A 35 4.52 -1.39 8.30
N GLY A 36 5.61 -1.80 8.95
CA GLY A 36 6.80 -2.32 8.27
C GLY A 36 6.54 -3.60 7.47
N GLU A 37 5.73 -4.52 7.99
CA GLU A 37 5.33 -5.73 7.24
C GLU A 37 4.52 -5.39 5.99
N VAL A 38 3.59 -4.43 6.09
CA VAL A 38 2.79 -4.01 4.95
C VAL A 38 3.64 -3.26 3.93
N VAL A 39 4.52 -2.35 4.36
CA VAL A 39 5.45 -1.63 3.47
C VAL A 39 6.34 -2.61 2.72
N ARG A 40 6.94 -3.58 3.41
CA ARG A 40 7.76 -4.62 2.78
C ARG A 40 6.98 -5.44 1.75
N ALA A 41 5.73 -5.79 2.06
CA ALA A 41 4.88 -6.50 1.10
C ALA A 41 4.59 -5.65 -0.15
N ILE A 42 4.45 -4.34 0.00
CA ILE A 42 4.25 -3.41 -1.13
C ILE A 42 5.51 -3.31 -1.97
N GLU A 43 6.69 -3.21 -1.35
CA GLU A 43 7.98 -3.16 -2.05
C GLU A 43 8.18 -4.42 -2.90
N LEU A 44 7.98 -5.62 -2.32
CA LEU A 44 8.07 -6.88 -3.09
C LEU A 44 7.14 -6.92 -4.30
N VAL A 45 5.93 -6.34 -4.18
CA VAL A 45 5.00 -6.25 -5.31
C VAL A 45 5.48 -5.24 -6.35
N ARG A 46 5.99 -4.10 -5.91
CA ARG A 46 6.53 -3.05 -6.79
C ARG A 46 7.75 -3.53 -7.57
N ASP A 47 8.60 -4.32 -6.94
CA ASP A 47 9.82 -4.91 -7.53
C ASP A 47 9.50 -6.14 -8.40
N GLY A 48 8.24 -6.59 -8.45
CA GLY A 48 7.81 -7.74 -9.23
C GLY A 48 8.14 -9.10 -8.61
N GLU A 49 8.65 -9.13 -7.39
CA GLU A 49 8.99 -10.35 -6.63
C GLU A 49 7.75 -11.04 -6.02
N ALA A 50 6.65 -10.31 -5.86
CA ALA A 50 5.41 -10.81 -5.28
C ALA A 50 4.16 -10.35 -6.05
N ASN A 51 3.05 -11.09 -5.83
CA ASN A 51 1.75 -10.70 -6.36
C ASN A 51 1.02 -9.72 -5.42
N LEU A 52 0.20 -8.84 -5.99
CA LEU A 52 -0.63 -7.86 -5.28
C LEU A 52 -1.50 -8.46 -4.15
N ASN A 53 -1.87 -9.74 -4.25
CA ASN A 53 -2.60 -10.46 -3.20
C ASN A 53 -1.84 -10.61 -1.88
N THR A 54 -0.50 -10.51 -1.90
CA THR A 54 0.36 -10.48 -0.71
C THR A 54 0.12 -9.22 0.13
N VAL A 55 -0.33 -8.13 -0.49
CA VAL A 55 -0.67 -6.88 0.21
C VAL A 55 -2.07 -7.00 0.82
N THR A 56 -2.21 -6.57 2.07
CA THR A 56 -3.51 -6.53 2.75
C THR A 56 -4.51 -5.60 2.04
N SER A 57 -5.78 -5.99 2.02
CA SER A 57 -6.88 -5.13 1.55
C SER A 57 -7.38 -4.16 2.61
N ALA A 58 -6.82 -4.19 3.82
CA ALA A 58 -7.16 -3.27 4.90
C ALA A 58 -7.07 -1.81 4.41
N TYR A 59 -8.05 -0.99 4.78
CA TYR A 59 -8.13 0.43 4.42
C TYR A 59 -8.04 0.76 2.92
N GLY A 60 -8.23 -0.22 2.02
CA GLY A 60 -8.07 -0.02 0.59
C GLY A 60 -6.61 0.00 0.09
N ILE A 61 -5.64 -0.40 0.93
CA ILE A 61 -4.20 -0.36 0.63
C ILE A 61 -3.90 -1.08 -0.68
N ARG A 62 -4.40 -2.31 -0.87
CA ARG A 62 -4.17 -3.08 -2.10
C ARG A 62 -4.59 -2.33 -3.37
N GLY A 63 -5.80 -1.79 -3.41
CA GLY A 63 -6.27 -1.05 -4.59
C GLY A 63 -5.49 0.24 -4.80
N LYS A 64 -5.00 0.85 -3.70
CA LYS A 64 -4.15 2.03 -3.81
C LYS A 64 -2.78 1.70 -4.41
N VAL A 65 -2.18 0.58 -4.01
CA VAL A 65 -0.91 0.09 -4.56
C VAL A 65 -1.05 -0.14 -6.06
N GLU A 66 -2.10 -0.85 -6.48
CA GLU A 66 -2.40 -1.08 -7.90
C GLU A 66 -2.49 0.24 -8.69
N SER A 67 -3.27 1.20 -8.17
CA SER A 67 -3.39 2.53 -8.80
C SER A 67 -2.03 3.22 -8.92
N LEU A 68 -1.19 3.21 -7.87
CA LEU A 68 0.12 3.85 -7.91
C LEU A 68 1.07 3.17 -8.90
N MET A 69 1.05 1.84 -9.01
CA MET A 69 1.85 1.12 -10.01
C MET A 69 1.46 1.51 -11.44
N VAL A 70 0.15 1.65 -11.71
CA VAL A 70 -0.35 2.08 -13.02
C VAL A 70 0.11 3.50 -13.35
N GLU A 71 0.06 4.42 -12.38
CA GLU A 71 0.52 5.80 -12.58
C GLU A 71 2.04 5.89 -12.79
N GLU A 72 2.85 5.11 -12.05
CA GLU A 72 4.30 5.03 -12.27
C GLU A 72 4.63 4.48 -13.67
N ALA A 73 3.93 3.42 -14.11
CA ALA A 73 4.14 2.85 -15.44
C ALA A 73 3.74 3.81 -16.57
N ARG A 74 2.71 4.64 -16.37
CA ARG A 74 2.31 5.68 -17.32
C ARG A 74 3.31 6.82 -17.37
N GLY A 75 3.85 7.23 -16.22
CA GLY A 75 4.85 8.30 -16.13
C GLY A 75 6.20 7.90 -16.72
N ALA A 76 6.59 6.63 -16.65
CA ALA A 76 7.84 6.13 -17.24
C ALA A 76 7.82 6.02 -18.77
N ALA A 77 6.65 6.13 -19.41
CA ALA A 77 6.48 6.03 -20.86
C ALA A 77 6.41 7.41 -21.56
N ALA A 78 6.53 8.51 -20.80
CA ALA A 78 6.54 9.90 -21.29
C ALA A 78 7.97 10.46 -21.33
#